data_AF-A0A7C8DGV0-F1
#
_entry.id   AF-A0A7C8DGV0-F1
#
_cell.length_a   1.000
_cell.length_b   1.000
_cell.length_c   1.000
_cell.angle_alpha   90.00
_cell.angle_beta   90.00
_cell.angle_gamma   90.00
#
_symmetry.space_group_name_H-M   'P 1'
#
loop_
_entity.id
_entity.type
_entity.pdbx_description
1 polymer ?
#
loop_
_entity_poly.entity_id
_entity_poly.type
_entity_poly.pdbx_seq_one_letter_code
_entity_poly.pdbx_strand_id
1 'polypeptide(L)'
;MSARNDPRKSGARSSGSRKDETTNQALERAIGHASVALSEGVASARALLDAASLIVSELPAEAQPNLAELARVLDQVSEALSGNSPSLRATATHALLETIDSEIARWEVKSRSDDDARSVLRVFMSLREVLWEIGIRREAPGAHGQQGAKGQTGWTSKDLKRAMSNLAASPTPTTTPTTTPTTTRAPKPQAKPTADRASRIQRIKIEG
;
A
#
# COMPACT_ATOMS: atom_id res chain seq x y z
N MET A 1 42.84 -63.10 26.44
CA MET A 1 43.10 -61.79 25.80
C MET A 1 41.74 -61.19 25.42
N SER A 2 41.17 -60.34 26.28
CA SER A 2 39.85 -59.71 26.05
C SER A 2 40.06 -58.22 25.84
N ALA A 3 39.77 -57.76 24.62
CA ALA A 3 39.82 -56.35 24.25
C ALA A 3 38.68 -55.61 24.96
N ARG A 4 39.03 -54.64 25.81
CA ARG A 4 38.07 -53.70 26.41
C ARG A 4 37.54 -52.79 25.31
N ASN A 5 36.25 -52.93 25.04
CA ASN A 5 35.49 -52.00 24.22
C ASN A 5 35.34 -50.70 25.02
N ASP A 6 35.92 -49.60 24.54
CA ASP A 6 35.91 -48.30 25.21
C ASP A 6 34.80 -47.42 24.58
N PRO A 7 33.65 -47.22 25.25
CA PRO A 7 32.51 -46.47 24.68
C PRO A 7 32.67 -44.95 24.72
N ARG A 8 33.88 -44.42 24.98
CA ARG A 8 34.11 -42.99 25.23
C ARG A 8 34.39 -42.14 23.98
N LYS A 9 33.68 -42.36 22.88
CA LYS A 9 33.89 -41.57 21.65
C LYS A 9 32.62 -41.20 20.90
N SER A 10 31.65 -40.60 21.58
CA SER A 10 30.47 -40.02 20.91
C SER A 10 29.80 -38.96 21.78
N GLY A 11 30.42 -37.78 21.89
CA GLY A 11 29.86 -36.69 22.71
C GLY A 11 30.15 -35.27 22.21
N ALA A 12 30.67 -35.10 21.00
CA ALA A 12 31.02 -33.79 20.47
C ALA A 12 30.37 -33.60 19.10
N ARG A 13 29.09 -33.23 19.07
CA ARG A 13 28.38 -32.55 17.96
C ARG A 13 26.87 -32.55 18.25
N SER A 14 26.32 -31.45 18.76
CA SER A 14 24.92 -30.99 18.52
C SER A 14 24.58 -29.73 19.35
N SER A 15 25.45 -28.73 19.40
CA SER A 15 25.13 -27.43 20.02
C SER A 15 24.63 -26.38 19.03
N GLY A 16 24.83 -26.59 17.72
CA GLY A 16 24.36 -25.68 16.66
C GLY A 16 22.85 -25.77 16.40
N SER A 17 22.31 -26.98 16.30
CA SER A 17 20.92 -27.23 15.89
C SER A 17 19.87 -26.58 16.81
N ARG A 18 20.13 -26.44 18.11
CA ARG A 18 19.15 -25.84 19.04
C ARG A 18 19.04 -24.32 18.90
N LYS A 19 20.12 -23.64 18.53
CA LYS A 19 20.09 -22.18 18.36
C LYS A 19 19.29 -21.79 17.11
N ASP A 20 19.50 -22.51 16.01
CA ASP A 20 18.82 -22.25 14.74
C ASP A 20 17.29 -22.48 14.85
N GLU A 21 16.88 -23.50 15.62
CA GLU A 21 15.47 -23.75 15.90
C GLU A 21 14.83 -22.65 16.75
N THR A 22 15.55 -22.10 17.73
CA THR A 22 15.05 -20.97 18.53
C THR A 22 14.94 -19.67 17.73
N THR A 23 15.83 -19.41 16.78
CA THR A 23 15.74 -18.23 15.91
C THR A 23 14.58 -18.32 14.93
N ASN A 24 14.37 -19.50 14.32
CA ASN A 24 13.24 -19.72 13.41
C ASN A 24 11.91 -19.59 14.17
N GLN A 25 11.81 -20.16 15.37
CA GLN A 25 10.61 -20.04 16.20
C GLN A 25 10.36 -18.60 16.69
N ALA A 26 11.41 -17.82 16.96
CA ALA A 26 11.26 -16.40 17.28
C ALA A 26 10.77 -15.59 16.07
N LEU A 27 11.32 -15.88 14.89
CA LEU A 27 10.89 -15.26 13.63
C LEU A 27 9.44 -15.58 13.30
N GLU A 28 9.02 -16.85 13.42
CA GLU A 28 7.63 -17.27 13.21
C GLU A 28 6.66 -16.53 14.15
N ARG A 29 7.00 -16.40 15.43
CA ARG A 29 6.20 -15.63 16.38
C ARG A 29 6.14 -14.15 16.01
N ALA A 30 7.26 -13.55 15.62
CA ALA A 30 7.30 -12.15 15.18
C ALA A 30 6.42 -11.92 13.95
N ILE A 31 6.47 -12.83 12.96
CA ILE A 31 5.61 -12.79 11.77
C ILE A 31 4.12 -12.92 12.16
N GLY A 32 3.81 -13.81 13.10
CA GLY A 32 2.45 -13.95 13.64
C GLY A 32 1.93 -12.65 14.25
N HIS A 33 2.71 -12.03 15.15
CA HIS A 33 2.33 -10.76 15.78
C HIS A 33 2.21 -9.61 14.76
N ALA A 34 3.13 -9.54 13.80
CA ALA A 34 3.05 -8.54 12.73
C ALA A 34 1.77 -8.71 11.89
N SER A 35 1.38 -9.95 11.58
CA SER A 35 0.16 -10.23 10.80
C SER A 35 -1.11 -9.79 11.54
N VAL A 36 -1.17 -10.03 12.86
CA VAL A 36 -2.27 -9.56 13.72
C VAL A 36 -2.31 -8.03 13.80
N ALA A 37 -1.17 -7.38 14.01
CA ALA A 37 -1.12 -5.91 14.05
C ALA A 37 -1.55 -5.29 12.71
N LEU A 38 -1.18 -5.91 11.58
CA LEU A 38 -1.63 -5.49 10.26
C LEU A 38 -3.13 -5.69 10.07
N SER A 39 -3.71 -6.82 10.52
CA SER A 39 -5.17 -7.03 10.41
C SER A 39 -5.96 -6.04 11.25
N GLU A 40 -5.48 -5.72 12.46
CA GLU A 40 -6.05 -4.65 13.30
C GLU A 40 -5.96 -3.27 12.63
N GLY A 41 -4.85 -2.99 11.95
CA GLY A 41 -4.66 -1.78 11.16
C GLY A 41 -5.66 -1.68 10.01
N VAL A 42 -5.86 -2.76 9.27
CA VAL A 42 -6.83 -2.84 8.16
C VAL A 42 -8.26 -2.69 8.67
N ALA A 43 -8.61 -3.35 9.79
CA ALA A 43 -9.90 -3.19 10.44
C ALA A 43 -10.14 -1.73 10.89
N SER A 44 -9.11 -1.07 11.42
CA SER A 44 -9.18 0.35 11.79
C SER A 44 -9.42 1.25 10.57
N ALA A 45 -8.76 0.97 9.44
CA ALA A 45 -9.00 1.70 8.19
C ALA A 45 -10.43 1.50 7.68
N ARG A 46 -10.97 0.27 7.75
CA ARG A 46 -12.37 -0.03 7.43
C ARG A 46 -13.35 0.73 8.30
N ALA A 47 -13.10 0.80 9.62
CA ALA A 47 -13.92 1.56 10.56
C ALA A 47 -13.88 3.07 10.29
N LEU A 48 -12.70 3.61 9.96
CA LEU A 48 -12.55 5.02 9.59
C LEU A 48 -13.29 5.34 8.28
N LEU A 49 -13.21 4.47 7.28
CA LEU A 49 -13.96 4.60 6.04
C LEU A 49 -15.47 4.62 6.30
N ASP A 50 -15.95 3.76 7.21
CA ASP A 50 -17.35 3.72 7.60
C ASP A 50 -17.80 5.00 8.31
N ALA A 51 -17.01 5.49 9.27
CA ALA A 51 -17.28 6.73 9.98
C ALA A 51 -17.32 7.93 9.02
N ALA A 52 -16.36 8.01 8.08
CA ALA A 52 -16.35 9.06 7.06
C ALA A 52 -17.59 8.99 6.16
N SER A 53 -17.97 7.78 5.74
CA SER A 53 -19.19 7.53 4.96
C SER A 53 -20.44 8.01 5.71
N LEU A 54 -20.57 7.65 6.98
CA LEU A 54 -21.70 8.04 7.83
C LEU A 54 -21.79 9.57 8.01
N ILE A 55 -20.66 10.26 8.16
CA ILE A 55 -20.65 11.73 8.30
C ILE A 55 -21.12 12.42 7.02
N VAL A 56 -20.75 11.90 5.84
CA VAL A 56 -21.01 12.55 4.56
C VAL A 56 -22.37 12.19 3.98
N SER A 57 -22.80 10.93 4.12
CA SER A 57 -23.99 10.42 3.45
C SER A 57 -25.01 9.75 4.37
N GLU A 58 -24.76 9.71 5.69
CA GLU A 58 -25.59 9.01 6.68
C GLU A 58 -25.78 7.50 6.38
N LEU A 59 -24.91 6.92 5.55
CA LEU A 59 -24.92 5.50 5.18
C LEU A 59 -23.55 4.89 5.47
N PRO A 60 -23.47 3.59 5.83
CA PRO A 60 -22.19 2.91 5.98
C PRO A 60 -21.51 2.75 4.61
N ALA A 61 -20.19 2.55 4.62
CA ALA A 61 -19.38 2.51 3.40
C ALA A 61 -19.82 1.38 2.44
N GLU A 62 -20.29 0.26 2.98
CA GLU A 62 -20.79 -0.88 2.21
C GLU A 62 -22.11 -0.62 1.46
N ALA A 63 -22.90 0.36 1.92
CA ALA A 63 -24.13 0.76 1.25
C ALA A 63 -23.86 1.78 0.12
N GLN A 64 -22.66 2.38 0.08
CA GLN A 64 -22.26 3.28 -0.99
C GLN A 64 -21.67 2.50 -2.18
N PRO A 65 -22.24 2.60 -3.39
CA PRO A 65 -21.73 1.87 -4.56
C PRO A 65 -20.25 2.11 -4.86
N ASN A 66 -19.75 3.32 -4.58
CA ASN A 66 -18.37 3.71 -4.87
C ASN A 66 -17.34 3.22 -3.82
N LEU A 67 -17.80 2.86 -2.62
CA LEU A 67 -16.95 2.46 -1.49
C LEU A 67 -17.11 0.98 -1.12
N ALA A 68 -18.19 0.34 -1.57
CA ALA A 68 -18.52 -1.04 -1.22
C ALA A 68 -17.44 -2.04 -1.66
N GLU A 69 -16.82 -1.82 -2.82
CA GLU A 69 -15.73 -2.68 -3.30
C GLU A 69 -14.49 -2.56 -2.41
N LEU A 70 -14.05 -1.33 -2.12
CA LEU A 70 -12.92 -1.09 -1.21
C LEU A 70 -13.18 -1.65 0.19
N ALA A 71 -14.37 -1.43 0.74
CA ALA A 71 -14.77 -1.97 2.03
C ALA A 71 -14.64 -3.50 2.06
N ARG A 72 -15.18 -4.20 1.05
CA ARG A 72 -15.08 -5.67 0.94
C ARG A 72 -13.64 -6.16 0.80
N VAL A 73 -12.80 -5.44 0.06
CA VAL A 73 -11.40 -5.80 -0.11
C VAL A 73 -10.64 -5.65 1.20
N LEU A 74 -10.90 -4.58 1.97
CA LEU A 74 -10.31 -4.41 3.31
C LEU A 74 -10.73 -5.55 4.26
N ASP A 75 -12.01 -5.96 4.22
CA ASP A 75 -12.50 -7.08 5.04
C ASP A 75 -11.79 -8.39 4.66
N GLN A 76 -11.67 -8.69 3.36
CA GLN A 76 -10.95 -9.88 2.86
C GLN A 76 -9.46 -9.87 3.23
N VAL A 77 -8.81 -8.70 3.17
CA VAL A 77 -7.41 -8.54 3.55
C VAL A 77 -7.24 -8.75 5.05
N SER A 78 -8.12 -8.17 5.87
CA SER A 78 -8.10 -8.35 7.33
C SER A 78 -8.25 -9.83 7.71
N GLU A 79 -9.19 -10.54 7.07
CA GLU A 79 -9.40 -11.98 7.25
C GLU A 79 -8.18 -12.79 6.81
N ALA A 80 -7.63 -12.49 5.62
CA ALA A 80 -6.44 -13.17 5.10
C ALA A 80 -5.20 -12.97 5.99
N LEU A 81 -5.01 -11.76 6.54
CA LEU A 81 -3.90 -11.43 7.45
C LEU A 81 -4.06 -12.09 8.82
N SER A 82 -5.29 -12.22 9.31
CA SER A 82 -5.58 -12.93 10.57
C SER A 82 -5.40 -14.45 10.42
N GLY A 83 -5.50 -14.98 9.20
CA GLY A 83 -5.23 -16.36 8.86
C GLY A 83 -3.74 -16.68 8.73
N ASN A 84 -3.38 -17.95 8.98
CA ASN A 84 -1.99 -18.43 8.87
C ASN A 84 -1.64 -18.96 7.47
N SER A 85 -2.39 -18.57 6.42
CA SER A 85 -2.23 -19.08 5.05
C SER A 85 -1.41 -18.11 4.19
N PRO A 86 -0.15 -18.44 3.83
CA PRO A 86 0.72 -17.53 3.06
C PRO A 86 0.17 -17.23 1.66
N SER A 87 -0.46 -18.22 1.01
CA SER A 87 -1.03 -18.05 -0.34
C SER A 87 -2.22 -17.10 -0.35
N LEU A 88 -3.10 -17.21 0.65
CA LEU A 88 -4.25 -16.31 0.78
C LEU A 88 -3.80 -14.88 1.05
N ARG A 89 -2.77 -14.70 1.90
CA ARG A 89 -2.17 -13.38 2.14
C ARG A 89 -1.63 -12.77 0.85
N ALA A 90 -0.85 -13.51 0.06
CA ALA A 90 -0.33 -13.00 -1.22
C ALA A 90 -1.45 -12.59 -2.18
N THR A 91 -2.49 -13.42 -2.32
CA THR A 91 -3.65 -13.10 -3.16
C THR A 91 -4.41 -11.88 -2.67
N ALA A 92 -4.68 -11.78 -1.36
CA ALA A 92 -5.38 -10.64 -0.78
C ALA A 92 -4.56 -9.34 -0.91
N THR A 93 -3.25 -9.41 -0.69
CA THR A 93 -2.35 -8.27 -0.90
C THR A 93 -2.34 -7.82 -2.36
N HIS A 94 -2.34 -8.74 -3.33
CA HIS A 94 -2.43 -8.41 -4.74
C HIS A 94 -3.78 -7.75 -5.08
N ALA A 95 -4.89 -8.31 -4.58
CA ALA A 95 -6.23 -7.74 -4.77
C ALA A 95 -6.35 -6.33 -4.18
N LEU A 96 -5.74 -6.09 -3.01
CA LEU A 96 -5.68 -4.76 -2.41
C LEU A 96 -4.93 -3.76 -3.30
N LEU A 97 -3.75 -4.13 -3.80
CA LEU A 97 -2.96 -3.28 -4.68
C LEU A 97 -3.73 -2.95 -5.97
N GLU A 98 -4.39 -3.94 -6.57
CA GLU A 98 -5.19 -3.75 -7.78
C GLU A 98 -6.40 -2.83 -7.54
N THR A 99 -7.05 -2.97 -6.39
CA THR A 99 -8.17 -2.11 -5.99
C THR A 99 -7.69 -0.67 -5.77
N ILE A 100 -6.55 -0.47 -5.09
CA ILE A 100 -5.97 0.86 -4.88
C ILE A 100 -5.57 1.51 -6.21
N ASP A 101 -4.93 0.76 -7.12
CA ASP A 101 -4.57 1.26 -8.45
C ASP A 101 -5.82 1.67 -9.25
N SER A 102 -6.91 0.90 -9.16
CA SER A 102 -8.19 1.20 -9.81
C SER A 102 -8.86 2.45 -9.23
N GLU A 103 -8.83 2.59 -7.90
CA GLU A 103 -9.30 3.79 -7.20
C GLU A 103 -8.50 5.03 -7.62
N ILE A 104 -7.16 4.94 -7.67
CA ILE A 104 -6.29 6.02 -8.13
C ILE A 104 -6.69 6.44 -9.55
N ALA A 105 -6.79 5.50 -10.49
CA ALA A 105 -7.16 5.80 -11.88
C ALA A 105 -8.54 6.49 -11.96
N ARG A 106 -9.51 6.07 -11.15
CA ARG A 106 -10.84 6.69 -11.07
C ARG A 106 -10.75 8.13 -10.56
N TRP A 107 -10.03 8.34 -9.46
CA TRP A 107 -9.88 9.66 -8.84
C TRP A 107 -9.02 10.61 -9.67
N GLU A 108 -8.04 10.11 -10.43
CA GLU A 108 -7.28 10.89 -11.41
C GLU A 108 -8.19 11.53 -12.45
N VAL A 109 -9.10 10.77 -13.05
CA VAL A 109 -10.07 11.30 -14.02
C VAL A 109 -10.96 12.36 -13.38
N LYS A 110 -11.51 12.06 -12.20
CA LYS A 110 -12.44 12.97 -11.50
C LYS A 110 -11.77 14.28 -11.03
N SER A 111 -10.52 14.20 -10.58
CA SER A 111 -9.75 15.34 -10.06
C SER A 111 -9.45 16.46 -11.07
N ARG A 112 -9.65 16.17 -12.37
CA ARG A 112 -9.52 17.16 -13.44
C ARG A 112 -10.62 18.22 -13.38
N SER A 113 -11.80 17.87 -12.88
CA SER A 113 -12.98 18.74 -12.82
C SER A 113 -13.45 19.03 -11.40
N ASP A 114 -12.92 18.33 -10.39
CA ASP A 114 -13.34 18.40 -9.00
C ASP A 114 -12.11 18.66 -8.10
N ASP A 115 -12.10 19.79 -7.40
CA ASP A 115 -10.99 20.19 -6.52
C ASP A 115 -10.88 19.29 -5.29
N ASP A 116 -12.01 18.84 -4.72
CA ASP A 116 -12.04 17.99 -3.54
C ASP A 116 -11.50 16.59 -3.86
N ALA A 117 -11.74 16.11 -5.09
CA ALA A 117 -11.20 14.85 -5.60
C ALA A 117 -9.65 14.80 -5.60
N ARG A 118 -8.95 15.95 -5.68
CA ARG A 118 -7.46 15.98 -5.60
C ARG A 118 -6.96 15.59 -4.22
N SER A 119 -7.67 16.00 -3.17
CA SER A 119 -7.32 15.63 -1.79
C SER A 119 -7.46 14.13 -1.60
N VAL A 120 -8.55 13.54 -2.11
CA VAL A 120 -8.78 12.08 -2.07
C VAL A 120 -7.70 11.33 -2.85
N LEU A 121 -7.38 11.78 -4.07
CA LEU A 121 -6.31 11.20 -4.88
C LEU A 121 -4.96 11.20 -4.13
N ARG A 122 -4.60 12.31 -3.47
CA ARG A 122 -3.36 12.41 -2.70
C ARG A 122 -3.32 11.39 -1.56
N VAL A 123 -4.46 11.13 -0.90
CA VAL A 123 -4.55 10.10 0.15
C VAL A 123 -4.29 8.70 -0.42
N PHE A 124 -4.92 8.34 -1.54
CA PHE A 124 -4.69 7.05 -2.17
C PHE A 124 -3.24 6.86 -2.64
N MET A 125 -2.62 7.92 -3.19
CA MET A 125 -1.20 7.89 -3.55
C MET A 125 -0.31 7.68 -2.32
N SER A 126 -0.53 8.44 -1.24
CA SER A 126 0.23 8.28 0.00
C SER A 126 0.06 6.87 0.59
N LEU A 127 -1.14 6.30 0.55
CA LEU A 127 -1.39 4.93 1.00
C LEU A 127 -0.56 3.92 0.20
N ARG A 128 -0.50 4.08 -1.12
CA ARG A 128 0.33 3.23 -1.99
C ARG A 128 1.81 3.32 -1.64
N GLU A 129 2.34 4.52 -1.38
CA GLU A 129 3.73 4.71 -0.96
C GLU A 129 4.02 4.00 0.37
N VAL A 130 3.11 4.11 1.35
CA VAL A 130 3.24 3.38 2.62
C VAL A 130 3.28 1.86 2.40
N LEU A 131 2.44 1.33 1.52
CA LEU A 131 2.46 -0.09 1.16
C LEU A 131 3.79 -0.50 0.52
N TRP A 132 4.40 0.38 -0.29
CA TRP A 132 5.72 0.11 -0.88
C TRP A 132 6.86 0.09 0.13
N GLU A 133 6.83 0.97 1.13
CA GLU A 133 7.83 1.03 2.20
C GLU A 133 7.80 -0.23 3.09
N ILE A 134 6.61 -0.83 3.27
CA ILE A 134 6.48 -2.12 3.98
C ILE A 134 6.78 -3.34 3.10
N GLY A 135 7.26 -3.14 1.86
CA GLY A 135 7.68 -4.21 0.96
C GLY A 135 6.55 -4.86 0.17
N ILE A 136 5.32 -4.34 0.26
CA ILE A 136 4.19 -4.79 -0.56
C ILE A 136 4.33 -4.14 -1.94
N ARG A 137 5.05 -4.82 -2.84
CA ARG A 137 5.29 -4.35 -4.21
C ARG A 137 4.57 -5.27 -5.18
N ARG A 138 3.95 -4.67 -6.20
CA ARG A 138 3.50 -5.43 -7.35
C ARG A 138 4.74 -5.81 -8.16
N GLU A 139 5.00 -7.11 -8.26
CA GLU A 139 5.91 -7.65 -9.27
C GLU A 139 5.38 -7.20 -10.63
N ALA A 140 6.14 -6.38 -11.36
CA ALA A 140 5.73 -5.95 -12.69
C ALA A 140 5.53 -7.21 -13.55
N PRO A 141 4.38 -7.36 -14.24
CA PRO A 141 4.13 -8.51 -15.11
C PRO A 141 5.18 -8.51 -16.24
N GLY A 142 6.27 -9.24 -16.03
CA GLY A 142 7.47 -9.20 -16.87
C GLY A 142 8.78 -9.52 -16.11
N ALA A 143 8.83 -9.35 -14.78
CA ALA A 143 10.05 -9.60 -14.00
C ALA A 143 10.37 -11.10 -13.79
N HIS A 144 9.38 -11.99 -13.92
CA HIS A 144 9.55 -13.44 -13.70
C HIS A 144 9.91 -14.25 -14.97
N GLY A 145 10.21 -13.59 -16.09
CA GLY A 145 10.65 -14.25 -17.34
C GLY A 145 12.13 -14.61 -17.41
N GLN A 146 12.96 -14.29 -16.39
CA GLN A 146 14.42 -14.40 -16.50
C GLN A 146 15.15 -15.16 -15.37
N GLN A 147 14.46 -15.97 -14.56
CA GLN A 147 15.13 -16.89 -13.61
C GLN A 147 15.35 -18.32 -14.14
N GLY A 148 15.30 -18.50 -15.47
CA GLY A 148 15.53 -19.77 -16.16
C GLY A 148 16.76 -19.81 -17.09
N ALA A 149 17.60 -18.78 -17.15
CA ALA A 149 18.79 -18.78 -18.01
C ALA A 149 20.08 -18.73 -17.17
N LYS A 150 20.46 -19.89 -16.62
CA LYS A 150 21.87 -20.15 -16.27
C LYS A 150 22.70 -20.10 -17.55
N GLY A 151 23.25 -18.93 -17.89
CA GLY A 151 24.18 -18.82 -19.01
C GLY A 151 24.35 -17.42 -19.59
N GLN A 152 24.79 -16.43 -18.79
CA GLN A 152 25.36 -15.19 -19.35
C GLN A 152 26.28 -14.48 -18.34
N THR A 153 27.38 -15.14 -17.98
CA THR A 153 28.60 -14.45 -17.56
C THR A 153 29.35 -14.01 -18.80
N GLY A 154 29.32 -12.71 -19.12
CA GLY A 154 30.23 -12.12 -20.09
C GLY A 154 29.63 -10.94 -20.85
N TRP A 155 29.51 -9.79 -20.19
CA TRP A 155 29.47 -8.54 -20.95
C TRP A 155 30.81 -8.37 -21.64
N THR A 156 30.84 -8.47 -22.96
CA THR A 156 32.07 -8.29 -23.72
C THR A 156 32.32 -6.80 -23.92
N SER A 157 33.58 -6.41 -24.10
CA SER A 157 33.95 -5.02 -24.42
C SER A 157 33.24 -4.50 -25.69
N LYS A 158 32.82 -5.40 -26.59
CA LYS A 158 32.01 -5.06 -27.77
C LYS A 158 30.60 -4.60 -27.41
N ASP A 159 29.97 -5.23 -26.42
CA ASP A 159 28.60 -4.88 -25.99
C ASP A 159 28.58 -3.51 -25.32
N LEU A 160 29.61 -3.21 -24.51
CA LEU A 160 29.80 -1.90 -23.90
C LEU A 160 30.01 -0.81 -24.97
N LYS A 161 30.84 -1.08 -25.98
CA LYS A 161 31.11 -0.11 -27.06
C LYS A 161 29.89 0.16 -27.94
N ARG A 162 29.03 -0.85 -28.15
CA ARG A 162 27.75 -0.69 -28.86
C ARG A 162 26.73 0.09 -28.03
N ALA A 163 26.67 -0.15 -26.72
CA ALA A 163 25.81 0.64 -25.82
C ALA A 163 26.22 2.12 -25.79
N MET A 164 27.52 2.42 -25.72
CA MET A 164 28.01 3.80 -25.73
C MET A 164 27.80 4.51 -27.07
N SER A 165 27.85 3.79 -28.20
CA SER A 165 27.59 4.38 -29.52
C SER A 165 26.12 4.78 -29.71
N ASN A 166 25.19 4.08 -29.04
CA ASN A 166 23.76 4.39 -29.14
C ASN A 166 23.33 5.57 -28.25
N LEU A 167 24.14 5.98 -27.26
CA LEU A 167 23.85 7.16 -26.43
C LEU A 167 24.06 8.49 -27.16
N ALA A 168 24.86 8.51 -28.24
CA ALA A 168 25.18 9.73 -28.98
C ALA A 168 24.10 10.13 -30.02
N ALA A 169 23.05 9.33 -30.20
CA ALA A 169 22.02 9.53 -31.22
C ALA A 169 20.65 9.92 -30.66
N SER A 170 20.58 10.47 -29.44
CA SER A 170 19.33 11.01 -28.91
C SER A 170 19.03 12.39 -29.52
N PRO A 171 17.92 12.56 -30.25
CA PRO A 171 17.50 13.87 -30.74
C PRO A 171 17.15 14.77 -29.56
N THR A 172 17.75 15.96 -29.53
CA THR A 172 17.42 17.03 -28.58
C THR A 172 15.94 17.42 -28.70
N PRO A 173 15.14 17.39 -27.62
CA PRO A 173 13.79 17.91 -27.65
C PRO A 173 13.83 19.42 -27.86
N THR A 174 13.27 19.88 -28.98
CA THR A 174 13.02 21.30 -29.25
C THR A 174 11.85 21.75 -28.40
N THR A 175 12.12 22.46 -27.30
CA THR A 175 11.10 23.08 -26.46
C THR A 175 10.80 24.47 -27.00
N THR A 176 9.64 24.62 -27.67
CA THR A 176 9.05 25.93 -27.98
C THR A 176 8.38 26.48 -26.71
N PRO A 177 8.78 27.65 -26.19
CA PRO A 177 8.09 28.27 -25.07
C PRO A 177 6.80 28.94 -25.55
N THR A 178 5.65 28.34 -25.20
CA THR A 178 4.33 28.98 -25.34
C THR A 178 4.08 29.84 -24.10
N THR A 179 4.18 31.16 -24.27
CA THR A 179 3.80 32.15 -23.26
C THR A 179 2.28 32.36 -23.27
N THR A 180 1.59 31.78 -22.29
CA THR A 180 0.17 32.08 -22.02
C THR A 180 0.08 33.29 -21.10
N PRO A 181 -0.60 34.40 -21.47
CA PRO A 181 -0.80 35.52 -20.58
C PRO A 181 -1.81 35.17 -19.46
N THR A 182 -1.35 35.24 -18.21
CA THR A 182 -2.19 35.14 -17.01
C THR A 182 -2.94 36.45 -16.80
N THR A 183 -4.24 36.46 -17.10
CA THR A 183 -5.16 37.55 -16.74
C THR A 183 -5.49 37.45 -15.25
N THR A 184 -4.81 38.25 -14.44
CA THR A 184 -5.13 38.45 -13.01
C THR A 184 -6.45 39.20 -12.87
N ARG A 185 -7.54 38.47 -12.64
CA ARG A 185 -8.85 39.05 -12.32
C ARG A 185 -8.89 39.36 -10.82
N ALA A 186 -9.03 40.64 -10.47
CA ALA A 186 -9.13 41.12 -9.10
C ALA A 186 -10.33 40.49 -8.35
N PRO A 187 -10.17 40.09 -7.08
CA PRO A 187 -11.27 39.58 -6.27
C PRO A 187 -12.26 40.71 -5.92
N LYS A 188 -13.54 40.41 -6.14
CA LYS A 188 -14.68 41.26 -5.78
C LYS A 188 -14.78 41.36 -4.25
N PRO A 189 -14.99 42.56 -3.66
CA PRO A 189 -15.10 42.70 -2.22
C PRO A 189 -16.31 41.93 -1.69
N GLN A 190 -16.05 40.98 -0.78
CA GLN A 190 -17.05 40.14 -0.14
C GLN A 190 -17.76 40.95 0.96
N ALA A 191 -19.09 40.98 0.90
CA ALA A 191 -19.93 41.72 1.85
C ALA A 191 -19.82 41.13 3.27
N LYS A 192 -19.86 42.03 4.26
CA LYS A 192 -19.86 41.74 5.70
C LYS A 192 -20.94 40.70 6.07
N PRO A 193 -20.63 39.67 6.87
CA PRO A 193 -21.64 38.82 7.49
C PRO A 193 -22.40 39.60 8.57
N THR A 194 -23.70 39.75 8.39
CA THR A 194 -24.65 40.26 9.37
C THR A 194 -24.73 39.28 10.55
N ALA A 195 -24.46 39.78 11.75
CA ALA A 195 -24.63 39.05 12.99
C ALA A 195 -26.13 38.86 13.27
N ASP A 196 -26.69 37.71 12.91
CA ASP A 196 -28.04 37.34 13.34
C ASP A 196 -28.23 35.82 13.47
N ARG A 197 -27.54 35.21 14.44
CA ARG A 197 -27.88 33.84 14.84
C ARG A 197 -27.64 33.59 16.33
N ALA A 198 -28.11 34.53 17.15
CA ALA A 198 -28.30 34.32 18.58
C ALA A 198 -29.80 34.18 18.83
N SER A 199 -30.37 32.96 18.72
CA SER A 199 -31.65 32.53 19.34
C SER A 199 -32.09 31.15 18.84
N ARG A 200 -31.47 30.05 19.30
CA ARG A 200 -32.15 28.74 19.25
C ARG A 200 -31.62 27.71 20.24
N ILE A 201 -31.41 28.13 21.47
CA ILE A 201 -31.26 27.21 22.61
C ILE A 201 -32.32 27.61 23.61
N GLN A 202 -33.54 27.07 23.49
CA GLN A 202 -34.41 26.81 24.64
C GLN A 202 -35.46 25.76 24.25
N ARG A 203 -35.70 24.84 25.21
CA ARG A 203 -36.93 24.05 25.39
C ARG A 203 -36.91 22.62 24.82
N ILE A 204 -36.18 21.73 25.50
CA ILE A 204 -36.68 20.36 25.72
C ILE A 204 -37.00 20.28 27.21
N LYS A 205 -38.31 20.29 27.50
CA LYS A 205 -38.90 20.19 28.83
C LYS A 205 -39.06 18.70 29.11
N ILE A 206 -38.50 18.27 30.23
CA ILE A 206 -38.65 16.94 30.83
C ILE A 206 -40.09 16.86 31.35
N GLU A 207 -40.87 15.90 30.86
CA GLU A 207 -42.07 15.40 31.53
C GLU A 207 -41.81 13.92 31.83
N GLY A 208 -42.04 13.55 33.09
CA GLY A 208 -41.82 12.21 33.64
C GLY A 208 -43.02 11.29 33.51
#